data_AF-D0TR61-F1
#
_entry.id   AF-D0TR61-F1
#
_cell.length_a   1.000
_cell.length_b   1.000
_cell.length_c   1.000
_cell.angle_alpha   90.00
_cell.angle_beta   90.00
_cell.angle_gamma   90.00
#
_symmetry.space_group_name_H-M   'P 1'
#
loop_
_entity.id
_entity.type
_entity.pdbx_description
1 polymer ?
#
loop_
_entity_poly.entity_id
_entity_poly.type
_entity_poly.pdbx_seq_one_letter_code
_entity_poly.pdbx_strand_id
1 'polypeptide(L)'
;MSGNKILVRPILPFKARKAVFEKLEDIADVASMSPEDRERYDNSVKVYRDYLVTMDAAEQKGIKEGAQKAQLQIARNMKAKGIDNQSIAECTDLPLSMIEEL
;
A
#
# COMPACT_ATOMS: atom_id res chain seq x y z
N MET A 1 14.75 2.34 63.59
CA MET A 1 14.86 3.23 62.43
C MET A 1 15.73 2.54 61.38
N SER A 2 15.11 1.85 60.41
CA SER A 2 15.84 1.18 59.31
C SER A 2 15.95 2.18 58.16
N GLY A 3 17.16 2.67 57.90
CA GLY A 3 17.44 3.66 56.88
C GLY A 3 17.14 3.13 55.48
N ASN A 4 16.35 3.88 54.72
CA ASN A 4 15.99 3.58 53.35
C ASN A 4 17.25 3.61 52.47
N LYS A 5 17.72 2.45 51.99
CA LYS A 5 18.82 2.36 51.03
C LYS A 5 18.32 2.90 49.69
N ILE A 6 18.60 4.18 49.41
CA ILE A 6 18.46 4.71 48.06
C ILE A 6 19.35 3.85 47.17
N LEU A 7 18.72 3.03 46.32
CA LEU A 7 19.38 2.27 45.26
C LEU A 7 20.02 3.29 44.32
N VAL A 8 21.27 3.66 44.59
CA VAL A 8 22.09 4.47 43.69
C VAL A 8 22.26 3.64 42.43
N ARG A 9 21.46 3.93 41.40
CA ARG A 9 21.68 3.35 40.06
C ARG A 9 23.11 3.71 39.68
N PRO A 10 23.99 2.75 39.37
CA PRO A 10 25.37 3.06 39.06
C PRO A 10 25.40 3.98 37.83
N ILE A 11 25.81 5.23 38.06
CA ILE A 11 25.97 6.22 36.99
C ILE A 11 27.24 5.81 36.25
N LEU A 12 27.08 5.34 35.01
CA LEU A 12 28.21 5.00 34.13
C LEU A 12 29.22 6.15 34.13
N PRO A 13 30.52 5.91 34.32
CA PRO A 13 31.54 6.96 34.24
C PRO A 13 31.44 7.72 32.92
N PHE A 14 31.75 9.02 32.91
CA PHE A 14 31.56 9.87 31.71
C PHE A 14 32.18 9.29 30.44
N LYS A 15 33.40 8.72 30.53
CA LYS A 15 34.07 8.05 29.41
C LYS A 15 33.32 6.81 28.91
N ALA A 16 32.72 6.03 29.82
CA ALA A 16 31.93 4.86 29.45
C ALA A 16 30.59 5.25 28.82
N ARG A 17 29.96 6.34 29.27
CA ARG A 17 28.77 6.88 28.62
C ARG A 17 29.06 7.31 27.19
N LYS A 18 30.14 8.07 26.98
CA LYS A 18 30.55 8.52 25.64
C LYS A 18 30.77 7.34 24.69
N ALA A 19 31.54 6.33 25.10
CA ALA A 19 31.79 5.15 24.27
C ALA A 19 30.52 4.33 23.96
N VAL A 20 29.56 4.29 24.89
CA VAL A 20 28.25 3.64 24.64
C VAL A 20 27.44 4.43 23.61
N PHE A 21 27.41 5.76 23.71
CA PHE A 21 26.71 6.60 22.73
C PHE A 21 27.35 6.57 21.35
N GLU A 22 28.68 6.63 21.25
CA GLU A 22 29.41 6.52 19.97
C GLU A 22 29.13 5.17 19.28
N LYS A 23 29.07 4.06 20.04
CA LYS A 23 28.68 2.76 19.49
C LYS A 23 27.21 2.72 19.07
N LEU A 24 26.32 3.37 19.80
CA LEU A 24 24.91 3.44 19.43
C LEU A 24 24.70 4.29 18.18
N GLU A 25 25.46 5.37 18.02
CA GLU A 25 25.48 6.21 16.82
C GLU A 25 26.00 5.42 15.62
N ASP A 26 27.12 4.71 15.76
CA ASP A 26 27.68 3.83 14.72
C ASP A 26 26.74 2.67 14.34
N ILE A 27 25.97 2.13 15.30
CA ILE A 27 24.95 1.11 15.01
C ILE A 27 23.71 1.72 14.34
N ALA A 28 23.36 2.97 14.67
CA ALA A 28 22.19 3.64 14.12
C ALA A 28 22.43 4.23 12.73
N ASP A 29 23.69 4.43 12.34
CA ASP A 29 24.06 4.87 11.00
C ASP A 29 23.67 3.80 9.96
N VAL A 30 22.81 4.18 9.02
CA VAL A 30 22.37 3.28 7.93
C VAL A 30 23.54 2.88 7.02
N ALA A 31 24.63 3.65 7.02
CA ALA A 31 25.85 3.38 6.26
C ALA A 31 26.68 2.22 6.82
N SER A 32 26.51 1.85 8.08
CA SER A 32 27.20 0.76 8.78
C SER A 32 26.44 -0.57 8.70
N MET A 33 25.29 -0.61 8.01
CA MET A 33 24.61 -1.87 7.73
C MET A 33 25.53 -2.82 6.98
N SER A 34 25.57 -4.08 7.43
CA SER A 34 26.20 -5.13 6.66
C SER A 34 25.49 -5.27 5.31
N PRO A 35 26.17 -5.76 4.26
CA PRO A 35 25.52 -6.02 2.97
C PRO A 35 24.27 -6.89 3.11
N GLU A 36 24.28 -7.85 4.04
CA GLU A 36 23.14 -8.72 4.34
C GLU A 36 21.96 -7.97 4.98
N ASP A 37 22.22 -7.11 5.96
CA ASP A 37 21.16 -6.32 6.61
C ASP A 37 20.54 -5.31 5.65
N ARG A 38 21.36 -4.73 4.77
CA ARG A 38 20.90 -3.85 3.70
C ARG A 38 20.04 -4.58 2.69
N GLU A 39 20.45 -5.77 2.25
CA GLU A 39 19.65 -6.61 1.37
C GLU A 39 18.30 -7.00 2.01
N ARG A 40 18.30 -7.37 3.30
CA ARG A 40 17.06 -7.67 4.04
C ARG A 40 16.13 -6.45 4.11
N TYR A 41 16.68 -5.26 4.36
CA TYR A 41 15.92 -4.02 4.36
C TYR A 41 15.31 -3.74 2.98
N ASP A 42 16.12 -3.75 1.93
CA ASP A 42 15.67 -3.50 0.55
C ASP A 42 14.60 -4.51 0.11
N ASN A 43 14.76 -5.79 0.47
CA ASN A 43 13.77 -6.82 0.22
C ASN A 43 12.46 -6.56 0.98
N SER A 44 12.52 -6.15 2.25
CA SER A 44 11.31 -5.82 3.03
C SER A 44 10.54 -4.65 2.41
N VAL A 45 11.27 -3.63 1.95
CA VAL A 45 10.69 -2.46 1.27
C VAL A 45 10.09 -2.86 -0.07
N LYS A 46 10.76 -3.74 -0.82
CA LYS A 46 10.23 -4.26 -2.09
C LYS A 46 8.93 -5.02 -1.88
N VAL A 47 8.88 -5.95 -0.93
CA VAL A 47 7.67 -6.72 -0.62
C VAL A 47 6.51 -5.79 -0.25
N TYR A 48 6.77 -4.77 0.57
CA TYR A 48 5.75 -3.79 0.93
C TYR A 48 5.23 -3.00 -0.28
N ARG A 49 6.13 -2.54 -1.16
CA ARG A 49 5.75 -1.83 -2.39
C ARG A 49 4.96 -2.73 -3.35
N ASP A 50 5.42 -3.96 -3.55
CA ASP A 50 4.75 -4.94 -4.41
C ASP A 50 3.33 -5.22 -3.90
N TYR A 51 3.16 -5.33 -2.58
CA TYR A 51 1.84 -5.46 -1.95
C TYR A 51 0.93 -4.26 -2.23
N LEU A 52 1.42 -3.03 -2.01
CA LEU A 52 0.63 -1.83 -2.27
C LEU A 52 0.20 -1.72 -3.73
N VAL A 53 1.13 -1.95 -4.67
CA VAL A 53 0.84 -1.89 -6.11
C VAL A 53 -0.14 -2.98 -6.52
N THR A 54 -0.04 -4.18 -5.94
CA THR A 54 -0.99 -5.27 -6.22
C THR A 54 -2.40 -4.93 -5.76
N MET A 55 -2.53 -4.32 -4.57
CA MET A 55 -3.84 -3.92 -4.05
C MET A 55 -4.47 -2.79 -4.88
N ASP A 56 -3.69 -1.76 -5.24
CA ASP A 56 -4.16 -0.66 -6.08
C ASP A 56 -4.58 -1.16 -7.48
N ALA A 57 -3.79 -2.04 -8.10
CA ALA A 57 -4.14 -2.65 -9.37
C ALA A 57 -5.45 -3.48 -9.28
N ALA A 58 -5.65 -4.21 -8.18
CA ALA A 58 -6.86 -4.98 -7.96
C ALA A 58 -8.10 -4.08 -7.77
N GLU A 59 -7.97 -2.98 -7.01
CA GLU A 59 -9.02 -1.99 -6.82
C GLU A 59 -9.40 -1.30 -8.14
N GLN A 60 -8.41 -0.81 -8.89
CA GLN A 60 -8.64 -0.16 -10.19
C GLN A 60 -9.29 -1.12 -11.19
N LYS A 61 -8.87 -2.39 -11.21
CA LYS A 61 -9.50 -3.43 -12.04
C LYS A 61 -10.95 -3.64 -11.63
N GLY A 62 -11.23 -3.74 -10.34
CA GLY A 62 -12.59 -3.89 -9.80
C GLY A 62 -13.50 -2.72 -10.18
N ILE A 63 -13.02 -1.49 -10.08
CA ILE A 63 -13.77 -0.28 -10.49
C ILE A 63 -14.09 -0.32 -11.98
N LYS A 64 -13.10 -0.63 -12.83
CA LYS A 64 -13.29 -0.71 -14.29
C LYS A 64 -14.30 -1.80 -14.68
N GLU A 65 -14.15 -3.00 -14.12
CA GLU A 65 -15.09 -4.10 -14.37
C GLU A 65 -16.49 -3.79 -13.85
N GLY A 66 -16.60 -3.14 -12.69
CA GLY A 66 -17.87 -2.71 -12.12
C GLY A 66 -18.60 -1.69 -13.00
N ALA A 67 -17.87 -0.68 -13.48
CA ALA A 67 -18.40 0.33 -14.40
C ALA A 67 -18.90 -0.30 -15.70
N GLN A 68 -18.10 -1.19 -16.32
CA GLN A 68 -18.50 -1.90 -17.55
C GLN A 68 -19.74 -2.78 -17.33
N LYS A 69 -19.79 -3.54 -16.22
CA LYS A 69 -20.97 -4.36 -15.88
C LYS A 69 -22.22 -3.51 -15.69
N ALA A 70 -22.09 -2.35 -15.05
CA ALA A 70 -23.19 -1.41 -14.86
C ALA A 70 -23.68 -0.83 -16.21
N GLN A 71 -22.77 -0.37 -17.07
CA GLN A 71 -23.08 0.12 -18.42
C GLN A 71 -23.85 -0.94 -19.22
N LEU A 72 -23.38 -2.19 -19.23
CA LEU A 72 -24.04 -3.30 -19.93
C LEU A 72 -25.43 -3.61 -19.36
N GLN A 73 -25.59 -3.57 -18.03
CA GLN A 73 -26.89 -3.80 -17.42
C GLN A 73 -27.87 -2.69 -17.77
N ILE A 74 -27.42 -1.43 -17.78
CA ILE A 74 -28.24 -0.28 -18.20
C ILE A 74 -28.64 -0.43 -19.67
N ALA A 75 -27.69 -0.76 -20.55
CA ALA A 75 -27.96 -0.97 -21.96
C ALA A 75 -29.02 -2.06 -22.20
N ARG A 76 -28.91 -3.22 -21.54
CA ARG A 76 -29.93 -4.28 -21.60
C ARG A 76 -31.31 -3.80 -21.14
N ASN A 77 -31.36 -3.04 -20.03
CA ASN A 77 -32.61 -2.50 -19.52
C ASN A 77 -33.24 -1.47 -20.48
N MET A 78 -32.42 -0.65 -21.13
CA MET A 78 -32.88 0.32 -22.14
C MET A 78 -33.39 -0.38 -23.39
N LYS A 79 -32.70 -1.42 -23.87
CA LYS A 79 -33.11 -2.24 -25.01
C LYS A 79 -34.43 -2.95 -24.74
N ALA A 80 -34.61 -3.50 -23.53
CA ALA A 80 -35.87 -4.10 -23.09
C ALA A 80 -37.05 -3.11 -23.03
N LYS A 81 -36.76 -1.81 -22.89
CA LYS A 81 -37.76 -0.73 -22.96
C LYS A 81 -38.04 -0.23 -24.37
N GLY A 82 -37.40 -0.82 -25.39
CA GLY A 82 -37.59 -0.45 -26.80
C GLY A 82 -36.88 0.85 -27.20
N ILE A 83 -35.85 1.28 -26.45
CA ILE A 83 -35.00 2.40 -26.85
C ILE A 83 -34.11 1.94 -28.02
N ASP A 84 -33.88 2.82 -29.00
CA ASP A 84 -33.08 2.49 -30.17
C ASP A 84 -31.58 2.33 -29.83
N ASN A 85 -30.88 1.51 -30.61
CA ASN A 85 -29.49 1.16 -30.32
C ASN A 85 -28.54 2.37 -30.36
N GLN A 86 -28.83 3.38 -31.18
CA GLN A 86 -27.99 4.57 -31.30
C GLN A 86 -28.06 5.40 -30.01
N SER A 87 -29.27 5.66 -29.52
CA SER A 87 -29.48 6.34 -28.23
C SER A 87 -28.86 5.56 -27.05
N ILE A 88 -28.91 4.23 -27.08
CA ILE A 88 -28.30 3.40 -26.02
C ILE A 88 -26.77 3.53 -26.05
N ALA A 89 -26.16 3.44 -27.24
CA ALA A 89 -24.71 3.58 -27.40
C ALA A 89 -24.21 4.93 -26.87
N GLU A 90 -24.91 6.02 -27.21
CA GLU A 90 -24.60 7.37 -26.75
C GLU A 90 -24.74 7.54 -25.23
N CYS A 91 -25.80 6.98 -24.62
CA CYS A 91 -26.06 7.13 -23.19
C CYS A 91 -25.18 6.23 -22.30
N THR A 92 -24.64 5.14 -22.85
CA THR A 92 -23.88 4.14 -22.06
C THR A 92 -22.38 4.16 -22.33
N ASP A 93 -21.93 5.00 -23.26
CA ASP A 93 -20.54 5.04 -23.77
C ASP A 93 -20.06 3.66 -24.27
N LEU A 94 -20.98 2.85 -24.79
CA LEU A 94 -20.69 1.54 -25.37
C LEU A 94 -20.72 1.64 -26.90
N PRO A 95 -19.85 0.89 -27.60
CA PRO A 95 -19.86 0.89 -29.06
C PRO A 95 -21.17 0.30 -29.58
N LEU A 96 -21.69 0.87 -30.68
CA LEU A 96 -22.96 0.46 -31.28
C LEU A 96 -23.00 -1.05 -31.59
N SER A 97 -21.90 -1.61 -32.10
CA SER A 97 -21.77 -3.04 -32.38
C SER A 97 -22.02 -3.91 -31.15
N MET A 98 -21.58 -3.47 -29.97
CA MET A 98 -21.82 -4.20 -28.73
C MET A 98 -23.29 -4.12 -28.32
N ILE A 99 -23.95 -2.97 -28.53
CA ILE A 99 -25.39 -2.82 -28.26
C ILE A 99 -26.23 -3.69 -29.19
N GLU A 100 -25.84 -3.82 -30.46
CA GLU A 100 -26.50 -4.68 -31.44
C GLU A 100 -26.47 -6.16 -31.02
N GLU A 101 -25.37 -6.59 -30.39
CA GLU A 101 -25.17 -7.96 -29.88
C GLU A 101 -25.87 -8.27 -28.54
N LEU A 102 -26.34 -7.25 -27.79
CA LEU A 102 -27.01 -7.42 -26.48
C LEU A 102 -28.42 -8.02 -26.55
#